data_AF-A0A6C0AHY9-F1
#
_entry.id   AF-A0A6C0AHY9-F1
#
_cell.length_a   1.000
_cell.length_b   1.000
_cell.length_c   1.000
_cell.angle_alpha   90.00
_cell.angle_beta   90.00
_cell.angle_gamma   90.00
#
_symmetry.space_group_name_H-M   'P 1'
#
loop_
_entity.id
_entity.type
_entity.pdbx_description
1 polymer ?
#
loop_
_entity_poly.entity_id
_entity_poly.type
_entity_poly.pdbx_seq_one_letter_code
_entity_poly.pdbx_strand_id
1 'polypeptide(L)'
;MVFPTDGRNHHSGVKAEKDIVDYLNSHVPSFLIPLYGEDIVFRHRGGTQTVSDIDIVKNDEVVASISVKNHQKGTIDYINTTAVKAYFDDTDIKDSLKKIKDEVKTVEEARPLVTRILQDKLMSINSDQIKGIIETCTLRSPKWMLIRAAGKMHMFPHSEIDAFRIQEGDKFELRQMRAKGSAKIWRIRGTVEKDTTLRLRYVLNNGVGALLGQSTKNKTSCPSIKIQQDAVKALLLTVKAVIL
;
A
#
# COMPACT_ATOMS: atom_id res chain seq x y z
N MET A 1 18.64 -5.74 -8.84
CA MET A 1 18.10 -5.13 -10.07
C MET A 1 17.48 -3.79 -9.71
N VAL A 2 17.92 -2.73 -10.39
CA VAL A 2 17.40 -1.36 -10.22
C VAL A 2 16.08 -1.26 -10.96
N PHE A 3 15.00 -0.86 -10.28
CA PHE A 3 13.72 -0.61 -10.92
C PHE A 3 13.84 0.61 -11.86
N PRO A 4 13.48 0.50 -13.14
CA PRO A 4 13.51 1.65 -14.04
C PRO A 4 12.49 2.69 -13.59
N THR A 5 12.94 3.94 -13.48
CA THR A 5 12.20 5.11 -12.97
C THR A 5 11.61 5.95 -14.09
N ASP A 6 11.27 5.35 -15.23
CA ASP A 6 10.89 6.03 -16.48
C ASP A 6 9.46 5.71 -16.95
N GLY A 7 8.57 5.31 -16.04
CA GLY A 7 7.14 5.14 -16.34
C GLY A 7 6.77 3.87 -17.11
N ARG A 8 7.74 3.10 -17.63
CA ARG A 8 7.47 1.80 -18.30
C ARG A 8 6.72 0.81 -17.41
N ASN A 9 7.01 0.80 -16.12
CA ASN A 9 6.28 -0.03 -15.14
C ASN A 9 4.80 0.36 -15.04
N HIS A 10 4.47 1.64 -15.26
CA HIS A 10 3.10 2.16 -15.19
C HIS A 10 2.31 1.76 -16.45
N HIS A 11 2.90 1.88 -17.64
CA HIS A 11 2.29 1.39 -18.88
C HIS A 11 2.07 -0.12 -18.87
N SER A 12 3.05 -0.89 -18.39
CA SER A 12 2.90 -2.35 -18.23
C SER A 12 1.83 -2.72 -17.20
N GLY A 13 1.68 -1.93 -16.14
CA GLY A 13 0.62 -2.10 -15.14
C GLY A 13 -0.77 -1.89 -15.72
N VAL A 14 -1.00 -0.78 -16.41
CA VAL A 14 -2.30 -0.46 -17.04
C VAL A 14 -2.67 -1.47 -18.13
N LYS A 15 -1.70 -1.92 -18.94
CA LYS A 15 -1.97 -2.98 -19.93
C LYS A 15 -2.37 -4.28 -19.24
N ALA A 16 -1.64 -4.70 -18.20
CA ALA A 16 -1.98 -5.89 -17.45
C ALA A 16 -3.36 -5.80 -16.79
N GLU A 17 -3.76 -4.63 -16.31
CA GLU A 17 -5.11 -4.39 -15.78
C GLU A 17 -6.19 -4.57 -16.85
N LYS A 18 -5.98 -4.02 -18.06
CA LYS A 18 -6.90 -4.22 -19.19
C LYS A 18 -6.99 -5.68 -19.61
N ASP A 19 -5.86 -6.38 -19.71
CA ASP A 19 -5.83 -7.81 -20.04
C ASP A 19 -6.60 -8.64 -18.97
N ILE A 20 -6.56 -8.25 -17.70
CA ILE A 20 -7.34 -8.87 -16.62
C ILE A 20 -8.84 -8.59 -16.80
N VAL A 21 -9.21 -7.35 -17.15
CA VAL A 21 -10.61 -7.00 -17.41
C VAL A 21 -11.19 -7.83 -18.56
N ASP A 22 -10.47 -7.96 -19.66
CA ASP A 22 -10.89 -8.76 -20.81
C ASP A 22 -11.05 -10.24 -20.44
N TYR A 23 -10.11 -10.77 -19.65
CA TYR A 23 -10.19 -12.13 -19.12
C TYR A 23 -11.43 -12.32 -18.24
N LEU A 24 -11.68 -11.42 -17.28
CA LEU A 24 -12.81 -11.52 -16.35
C LEU A 24 -14.17 -11.40 -17.06
N ASN A 25 -14.27 -10.56 -18.09
CA ASN A 25 -15.49 -10.46 -18.91
C ASN A 25 -15.69 -11.71 -19.78
N SER A 26 -14.61 -12.38 -20.20
CA SER A 26 -14.70 -13.63 -20.97
C SER A 26 -14.93 -14.86 -20.06
N HIS A 27 -14.54 -14.78 -18.79
CA HIS A 27 -14.60 -15.85 -17.81
C HIS A 27 -15.06 -15.31 -16.46
N VAL A 28 -16.34 -14.96 -16.37
CA VAL A 28 -16.92 -14.42 -15.13
C VAL A 28 -16.72 -15.45 -14.00
N PRO A 29 -16.02 -15.10 -12.91
CA PRO A 29 -15.81 -16.03 -11.81
C PRO A 29 -17.14 -16.49 -11.21
N SER A 30 -17.38 -17.81 -11.20
CA SER A 30 -18.68 -18.38 -10.81
C SER A 30 -19.10 -18.02 -9.39
N PHE A 31 -18.16 -17.79 -8.48
CA PHE A 31 -18.47 -17.38 -7.10
C PHE A 31 -19.00 -15.93 -7.00
N LEU A 32 -18.84 -15.10 -8.04
CA LEU A 32 -19.40 -13.75 -8.09
C LEU A 32 -20.85 -13.74 -8.56
N ILE A 33 -21.27 -14.74 -9.34
CA ILE A 33 -22.63 -14.83 -9.90
C ILE A 33 -23.70 -14.84 -8.80
N PRO A 34 -23.61 -15.67 -7.73
CA PRO A 34 -24.58 -15.60 -6.64
C PRO A 34 -24.58 -14.28 -5.86
N LEU A 35 -23.51 -13.49 -5.94
CA LEU A 35 -23.36 -12.25 -5.18
C LEU A 35 -23.88 -11.02 -5.94
N TYR A 36 -23.75 -11.02 -7.27
CA TYR A 36 -24.01 -9.85 -8.09
C TYR A 36 -24.87 -10.13 -9.34
N GLY A 37 -25.11 -11.39 -9.70
CA GLY A 37 -25.83 -11.82 -10.90
C GLY A 37 -24.92 -12.23 -12.07
N GLU A 38 -25.52 -12.81 -13.11
CA GLU A 38 -24.84 -13.27 -14.33
C GLU A 38 -24.51 -12.14 -15.32
N ASP A 39 -25.25 -11.03 -15.22
CA ASP A 39 -25.20 -9.84 -16.08
C ASP A 39 -24.14 -8.81 -15.66
N ILE A 40 -23.23 -9.18 -14.75
CA ILE A 40 -22.14 -8.30 -14.35
C ILE A 40 -21.09 -8.14 -15.45
N VAL A 41 -20.53 -6.95 -15.53
CA VAL A 41 -19.37 -6.64 -16.39
C VAL A 41 -18.26 -6.01 -15.57
N PHE A 42 -17.02 -6.25 -15.96
CA PHE A 42 -15.84 -5.66 -15.36
C PHE A 42 -15.40 -4.47 -16.20
N ARG A 43 -15.22 -3.30 -15.57
CA ARG A 43 -14.74 -2.09 -16.24
C ARG A 43 -13.41 -1.67 -15.64
N HIS A 44 -12.43 -1.43 -16.51
CA HIS A 44 -11.18 -0.80 -16.09
C HIS A 44 -11.49 0.61 -15.59
N ARG A 45 -11.12 0.91 -14.34
CA ARG A 45 -11.22 2.25 -13.79
C ARG A 45 -9.88 2.95 -13.95
N GLY A 46 -8.82 2.32 -13.43
CA GLY A 46 -7.42 2.72 -13.55
C GLY A 46 -7.06 4.13 -13.06
N GLY A 47 -5.79 4.33 -12.72
CA GLY A 47 -5.22 5.65 -12.47
C GLY A 47 -4.71 5.86 -11.05
N THR A 48 -3.95 6.93 -10.85
CA THR A 48 -3.23 7.21 -9.59
C THR A 48 -4.11 7.80 -8.48
N GLN A 49 -5.37 8.11 -8.78
CA GLN A 49 -6.28 8.82 -7.88
C GLN A 49 -7.24 7.90 -7.12
N THR A 50 -7.47 6.67 -7.58
CA THR A 50 -8.41 5.72 -6.98
C THR A 50 -7.70 4.48 -6.46
N VAL A 51 -8.23 3.89 -5.38
CA VAL A 51 -7.65 2.66 -4.77
C VAL A 51 -8.11 1.40 -5.52
N SER A 52 -9.23 1.50 -6.22
CA SER A 52 -9.78 0.47 -7.11
C SER A 52 -9.20 0.58 -8.52
N ASP A 53 -8.83 -0.57 -9.07
CA ASP A 53 -8.29 -0.69 -10.43
C ASP A 53 -9.39 -1.16 -11.42
N ILE A 54 -10.33 -1.98 -10.95
CA ILE A 54 -11.45 -2.53 -11.72
C ILE A 54 -12.76 -2.35 -10.94
N ASP A 55 -13.82 -1.93 -11.61
CA ASP A 55 -15.18 -1.89 -11.08
C ASP A 55 -15.99 -3.10 -11.61
N ILE A 56 -16.80 -3.69 -10.74
CA ILE A 56 -17.83 -4.67 -11.08
C ILE A 56 -19.13 -3.88 -11.26
N VAL A 57 -19.72 -3.95 -12.44
CA VAL A 57 -20.85 -3.13 -12.85
C VAL A 57 -22.04 -4.00 -13.20
N LYS A 58 -23.23 -3.61 -12.74
CA LYS A 58 -24.52 -4.21 -13.10
C LYS A 58 -25.48 -3.09 -13.45
N ASN A 59 -26.15 -3.15 -14.60
CA ASN A 59 -27.08 -2.11 -15.05
C ASN A 59 -26.48 -0.69 -14.99
N ASP A 60 -25.23 -0.54 -15.41
CA ASP A 60 -24.44 0.71 -15.34
C ASP A 60 -24.11 1.24 -13.93
N GLU A 61 -24.48 0.53 -12.87
CA GLU A 61 -24.12 0.87 -11.49
C GLU A 61 -22.94 0.05 -10.98
N VAL A 62 -22.01 0.70 -10.26
CA VAL A 62 -20.88 0.01 -9.61
C VAL A 62 -21.40 -0.71 -8.36
N VAL A 63 -21.41 -2.04 -8.41
CA VAL A 63 -21.88 -2.89 -7.29
C VAL A 63 -20.74 -3.35 -6.38
N ALA A 64 -19.50 -3.35 -6.88
CA ALA A 64 -18.29 -3.61 -6.11
C ALA A 64 -17.05 -3.17 -6.91
N SER A 65 -15.88 -3.17 -6.27
CA SER A 65 -14.60 -2.89 -6.93
C SER A 65 -13.53 -3.89 -6.51
N ILE A 66 -12.48 -3.99 -7.33
CA ILE A 66 -11.32 -4.88 -7.18
C ILE A 66 -10.04 -4.04 -7.18
N SER A 67 -9.14 -4.31 -6.22
CA SER A 67 -7.75 -3.87 -6.33
C SER A 67 -6.89 -4.97 -6.91
N VAL A 68 -6.09 -4.65 -7.92
CA VAL A 68 -5.20 -5.55 -8.64
C VAL A 68 -3.77 -5.33 -8.16
N LYS A 69 -3.09 -6.40 -7.76
CA LYS A 69 -1.67 -6.36 -7.37
C LYS A 69 -0.88 -7.40 -8.16
N ASN A 70 0.18 -6.95 -8.82
CA ASN A 70 1.12 -7.83 -9.49
C ASN A 70 2.31 -8.13 -8.56
N HIS A 71 2.50 -9.40 -8.21
CA HIS A 71 3.56 -9.86 -7.30
C HIS A 71 4.47 -10.88 -7.97
N GLN A 72 5.71 -10.46 -8.27
CA GLN A 72 6.78 -11.38 -8.66
C GLN A 72 7.73 -11.66 -7.49
N LYS A 73 8.18 -10.59 -6.81
CA LYS A 73 9.07 -10.61 -5.64
C LYS A 73 8.80 -9.38 -4.76
N GLY A 74 9.17 -9.44 -3.48
CA GLY A 74 9.14 -8.28 -2.58
C GLY A 74 7.78 -8.07 -1.90
N THR A 75 7.26 -6.84 -1.95
CA THR A 75 6.05 -6.42 -1.23
C THR A 75 4.95 -5.97 -2.18
N ILE A 76 3.71 -5.90 -1.68
CA ILE A 76 2.64 -5.16 -2.33
C ILE A 76 2.25 -3.95 -1.48
N ASP A 77 1.91 -2.84 -2.14
CA ASP A 77 1.50 -1.60 -1.47
C ASP A 77 -0.03 -1.57 -1.37
N TYR A 78 -0.55 -1.38 -0.16
CA TYR A 78 -1.96 -1.08 0.09
C TYR A 78 -2.20 0.43 0.03
N ILE A 79 -1.32 1.19 0.68
CA ILE A 79 -1.32 2.66 0.64
C ILE A 79 0.08 3.13 0.29
N ASN A 80 0.15 4.16 -0.55
CA ASN A 80 1.33 4.98 -0.77
C ASN A 80 0.84 6.41 -1.04
N THR A 81 0.95 7.30 -0.04
CA THR A 81 0.39 8.65 -0.16
C THR A 81 1.21 9.70 0.56
N THR A 82 1.19 10.91 0.00
CA THR A 82 1.75 12.13 0.59
C THR A 82 0.75 12.86 1.49
N ALA A 83 -0.50 12.40 1.54
CA ALA A 83 -1.53 12.92 2.43
C ALA A 83 -1.34 12.43 3.88
N VAL A 84 -0.14 12.58 4.42
CA VAL A 84 0.27 12.08 5.76
C VAL A 84 -0.62 12.62 6.88
N LYS A 85 -1.05 13.88 6.76
CA LYS A 85 -1.97 14.55 7.71
C LYS A 85 -3.31 13.82 7.92
N ALA A 86 -3.72 12.96 6.99
CA ALA A 86 -4.92 12.13 7.15
C ALA A 86 -4.73 10.99 8.16
N TYR A 87 -3.48 10.75 8.60
CA TYR A 87 -3.09 9.65 9.47
C TYR A 87 -2.49 10.14 10.78
N PHE A 88 -1.62 11.16 10.73
CA PHE A 88 -1.07 11.83 11.90
C PHE A 88 -0.49 13.20 11.51
N ASP A 89 -0.35 14.10 12.48
CA ASP A 89 0.30 15.39 12.26
C ASP A 89 1.81 15.23 12.03
N ASP A 90 2.30 15.81 10.94
CA ASP A 90 3.68 15.80 10.49
C ASP A 90 4.26 17.20 10.25
N THR A 91 3.63 18.23 10.81
CA THR A 91 4.03 19.64 10.64
C THR A 91 5.46 19.87 11.14
N ASP A 92 5.79 19.34 12.32
CA ASP A 92 7.14 19.37 12.92
C ASP A 92 8.21 18.77 11.99
N ILE A 93 7.86 17.69 11.31
CA ILE A 93 8.74 17.01 10.36
C ILE A 93 8.93 17.84 9.10
N LYS A 94 7.86 18.42 8.55
CA LYS A 94 7.95 19.28 7.36
C LYS A 94 8.84 20.50 7.60
N ASP A 95 8.72 21.12 8.77
CA ASP A 95 9.56 22.27 9.15
C ASP A 95 11.03 21.86 9.30
N SER A 96 11.29 20.71 9.92
CA SER A 96 12.65 20.18 10.05
C SER A 96 13.28 19.84 8.70
N LEU A 97 12.50 19.27 7.77
CA LEU A 97 12.96 18.98 6.42
C LEU A 97 13.21 20.25 5.60
N LYS A 98 12.41 21.31 5.82
CA LYS A 98 12.63 22.61 5.21
C LYS A 98 13.96 23.22 5.66
N LYS A 99 14.26 23.19 6.96
CA LYS A 99 15.57 23.65 7.49
C LYS A 99 16.73 22.90 6.86
N ILE A 100 16.65 21.56 6.78
CA ILE A 100 17.68 20.74 6.10
C ILE A 100 17.85 21.17 4.64
N LYS A 101 16.75 21.41 3.92
CA LYS A 101 16.80 21.84 2.53
C LYS A 101 17.53 23.19 2.36
N ASP A 102 17.34 24.10 3.30
CA ASP A 102 17.90 25.45 3.22
C ASP A 102 19.39 25.45 3.63
N GLU A 103 19.75 24.69 4.68
CA GLU A 103 21.08 24.69 5.30
C GLU A 103 22.06 23.69 4.67
N VAL A 104 21.60 22.53 4.19
CA VAL A 104 22.45 21.44 3.72
C VAL A 104 22.54 21.42 2.20
N LYS A 105 23.76 21.30 1.65
CA LYS A 105 24.00 21.39 0.19
C LYS A 105 24.27 20.06 -0.49
N THR A 106 24.64 19.02 0.24
CA THR A 106 24.97 17.71 -0.34
C THR A 106 23.98 16.63 0.08
N VAL A 107 23.79 15.62 -0.78
CA VAL A 107 22.92 14.48 -0.48
C VAL A 107 23.50 13.63 0.65
N GLU A 108 24.82 13.54 0.70
CA GLU A 108 25.61 12.76 1.65
C GLU A 108 25.39 13.26 3.09
N GLU A 109 25.41 14.58 3.28
CA GLU A 109 25.13 15.22 4.57
C GLU A 109 23.65 15.18 4.94
N ALA A 110 22.76 15.41 3.96
CA ALA A 110 21.32 15.48 4.23
C ALA A 110 20.72 14.10 4.54
N ARG A 111 21.23 13.03 3.93
CA ARG A 111 20.68 11.67 4.05
C ARG A 111 20.59 11.16 5.49
N PRO A 112 21.65 11.18 6.32
CA PRO A 112 21.56 10.71 7.71
C PRO A 112 20.59 11.56 8.54
N LEU A 113 20.56 12.89 8.33
CA LEU A 113 19.67 13.80 9.05
C LEU A 113 18.19 13.52 8.75
N VAL A 114 17.83 13.46 7.46
CA VAL A 114 16.49 13.13 7.00
C VAL A 114 16.07 11.74 7.48
N THR A 115 16.97 10.77 7.36
CA THR A 115 16.70 9.38 7.77
C THR A 115 16.40 9.30 9.27
N ARG A 116 17.16 10.01 10.10
CA ARG A 116 16.93 10.07 11.54
C ARG A 116 15.57 10.68 11.86
N ILE A 117 15.27 11.88 11.35
CA ILE A 117 14.01 12.58 11.61
C ILE A 117 12.79 11.72 11.25
N LEU A 118 12.82 11.10 10.07
CA LEU A 118 11.72 10.24 9.62
C LEU A 118 11.63 8.95 10.43
N GLN A 119 12.76 8.37 10.83
CA GLN A 119 12.77 7.19 11.69
C GLN A 119 12.22 7.50 13.08
N ASP A 120 12.64 8.60 13.69
CA ASP A 120 12.24 8.96 15.05
C ASP A 120 10.73 9.24 15.09
N LYS A 121 10.19 9.95 14.09
CA LYS A 121 8.74 10.12 13.96
C LYS A 121 8.02 8.79 13.75
N LEU A 122 8.54 7.92 12.89
CA LEU A 122 7.93 6.61 12.65
C LEU A 122 7.83 5.82 13.96
N MET A 123 8.88 5.81 14.78
CA MET A 123 8.90 5.05 16.03
C MET A 123 8.12 5.69 17.16
N SER A 124 7.73 6.97 17.06
CA SER A 124 6.87 7.64 18.03
C SER A 124 5.38 7.43 17.78
N ILE A 125 5.00 6.80 16.65
CA ILE A 125 3.61 6.46 16.36
C ILE A 125 3.11 5.43 17.37
N ASN A 126 2.04 5.78 18.09
CA ASN A 126 1.47 4.95 19.13
C ASN A 126 0.44 3.93 18.59
N SER A 127 -0.02 3.03 19.46
CA SER A 127 -0.99 1.98 19.12
C SER A 127 -2.27 2.51 18.47
N ASP A 128 -2.84 3.61 18.99
CA ASP A 128 -4.11 4.15 18.50
C ASP A 128 -3.95 4.77 17.11
N GLN A 129 -2.82 5.43 16.85
CA GLN A 129 -2.49 5.95 15.52
C GLN A 129 -2.28 4.80 14.52
N ILE A 130 -1.60 3.72 14.91
CA ILE A 130 -1.44 2.52 14.06
C ILE A 130 -2.81 1.93 13.73
N LYS A 131 -3.68 1.80 14.73
CA LYS A 131 -5.06 1.32 14.56
C LYS A 131 -5.82 2.20 13.57
N GLY A 132 -5.81 3.52 13.74
CA GLY A 132 -6.45 4.46 12.80
C GLY A 132 -5.90 4.37 11.37
N ILE A 133 -4.60 4.12 11.20
CA ILE A 133 -3.99 3.88 9.89
C ILE A 133 -4.54 2.60 9.25
N ILE A 134 -4.61 1.51 10.01
CA ILE A 134 -5.14 0.22 9.53
C ILE A 134 -6.62 0.34 9.18
N GLU A 135 -7.43 0.99 10.03
CA GLU A 135 -8.86 1.22 9.78
C GLU A 135 -9.09 2.05 8.53
N THR A 136 -8.32 3.15 8.37
CA THR A 136 -8.37 3.98 7.17
C THR A 136 -7.99 3.19 5.92
N CYS A 137 -7.03 2.28 6.03
CA CYS A 137 -6.67 1.37 4.94
C CYS A 137 -7.85 0.46 4.57
N THR A 138 -8.44 -0.19 5.57
CA THR A 138 -9.59 -1.09 5.38
C THR A 138 -10.79 -0.37 4.75
N LEU A 139 -11.12 0.83 5.22
CA LEU A 139 -12.26 1.62 4.72
C LEU A 139 -12.08 2.05 3.27
N ARG A 140 -10.84 2.31 2.85
CA ARG A 140 -10.53 2.75 1.48
C ARG A 140 -10.31 1.58 0.52
N SER A 141 -10.06 0.38 1.04
CA SER A 141 -9.79 -0.79 0.22
C SER A 141 -11.04 -1.24 -0.53
N PRO A 142 -10.91 -1.59 -1.83
CA PRO A 142 -11.98 -2.26 -2.55
C PRO A 142 -12.39 -3.56 -1.86
N LYS A 143 -13.65 -3.97 -2.06
CA LYS A 143 -14.20 -5.20 -1.47
C LYS A 143 -13.38 -6.43 -1.84
N TRP A 144 -12.84 -6.47 -3.06
CA TRP A 144 -12.07 -7.58 -3.58
C TRP A 144 -10.60 -7.22 -3.81
N MET A 145 -9.74 -8.20 -3.57
CA MET A 145 -8.33 -8.19 -3.92
C MET A 145 -8.08 -9.26 -4.98
N LEU A 146 -7.36 -8.89 -6.04
CA LEU A 146 -6.83 -9.81 -7.04
C LEU A 146 -5.31 -9.69 -7.06
N ILE A 147 -4.62 -10.75 -6.62
CA ILE A 147 -3.16 -10.80 -6.60
C ILE A 147 -2.68 -11.77 -7.68
N ARG A 148 -1.96 -11.25 -8.67
CA ARG A 148 -1.23 -12.09 -9.63
C ARG A 148 0.12 -12.48 -9.02
N ALA A 149 0.29 -13.75 -8.68
CA ALA A 149 1.51 -14.28 -8.07
C ALA A 149 1.88 -15.63 -8.68
N ALA A 150 3.17 -15.83 -9.00
CA ALA A 150 3.70 -17.08 -9.56
C ALA A 150 2.89 -17.62 -10.76
N GLY A 151 2.42 -16.72 -11.64
CA GLY A 151 1.65 -17.06 -12.83
C GLY A 151 0.16 -17.36 -12.60
N LYS A 152 -0.33 -17.25 -11.36
CA LYS A 152 -1.74 -17.50 -11.00
C LYS A 152 -2.43 -16.21 -10.55
N MET A 153 -3.75 -16.13 -10.73
CA MET A 153 -4.56 -15.02 -10.23
C MET A 153 -5.34 -15.49 -9.01
N HIS A 154 -5.03 -14.91 -7.85
CA HIS A 154 -5.67 -15.21 -6.57
C HIS A 154 -6.67 -14.12 -6.25
N MET A 155 -7.96 -14.44 -6.22
CA MET A 155 -9.02 -13.50 -5.89
C MET A 155 -9.66 -13.85 -4.54
N PHE A 156 -9.79 -12.85 -3.66
CA PHE A 156 -10.40 -13.01 -2.33
C PHE A 156 -10.98 -11.68 -1.82
N PRO A 157 -11.95 -11.70 -0.89
CA PRO A 157 -12.40 -10.48 -0.22
C PRO A 157 -11.26 -9.83 0.56
N HIS A 158 -11.13 -8.50 0.53
CA HIS A 158 -10.13 -7.79 1.35
C HIS A 158 -10.30 -8.11 2.85
N SER A 159 -11.54 -8.37 3.28
CA SER A 159 -11.85 -8.78 4.64
C SER A 159 -11.18 -10.10 5.05
N GLU A 160 -10.66 -10.93 4.15
CA GLU A 160 -9.92 -12.16 4.48
C GLU A 160 -8.52 -11.89 5.07
N ILE A 161 -8.00 -10.67 4.94
CA ILE A 161 -6.68 -10.32 5.45
C ILE A 161 -6.74 -10.05 6.96
N ASP A 162 -6.33 -11.05 7.75
CA ASP A 162 -6.36 -11.00 9.23
C ASP A 162 -5.69 -9.75 9.83
N ALA A 163 -4.60 -9.27 9.21
CA ALA A 163 -3.89 -8.08 9.64
C ALA A 163 -4.74 -6.80 9.68
N PHE A 164 -5.81 -6.74 8.87
CA PHE A 164 -6.77 -5.64 8.84
C PHE A 164 -8.02 -5.86 9.70
N ARG A 165 -8.20 -7.07 10.27
CA ARG A 165 -9.28 -7.39 11.22
C ARG A 165 -8.90 -6.97 12.63
N ILE A 166 -9.24 -5.74 13.00
CA ILE A 166 -9.02 -5.23 14.36
C ILE A 166 -10.17 -5.69 15.26
N GLN A 167 -9.84 -6.14 16.48
CA GLN A 167 -10.79 -6.54 17.51
C GLN A 167 -10.62 -5.70 18.78
N GLU A 168 -11.62 -5.74 19.65
CA GLU A 168 -11.53 -5.13 20.96
C GLU A 168 -10.35 -5.73 21.76
N GLY A 169 -9.60 -4.87 22.46
CA GLY A 169 -8.40 -5.26 23.19
C GLY A 169 -7.13 -5.44 22.35
N ASP A 170 -7.20 -5.31 21.01
CA ASP A 170 -6.00 -5.30 20.19
C ASP A 170 -5.15 -4.06 20.46
N LYS A 171 -3.87 -4.29 20.76
CA LYS A 171 -2.82 -3.27 20.79
C LYS A 171 -1.86 -3.46 19.63
N PHE A 172 -1.25 -2.38 19.17
CA PHE A 172 -0.31 -2.40 18.06
C PHE A 172 1.00 -1.74 18.43
N GLU A 173 2.09 -2.30 17.92
CA GLU A 173 3.43 -1.78 18.13
C GLU A 173 4.24 -1.82 16.83
N LEU A 174 5.14 -0.85 16.69
CA LEU A 174 6.10 -0.83 15.59
C LEU A 174 7.42 -1.43 16.06
N ARG A 175 7.89 -2.44 15.32
CA ARG A 175 9.21 -3.04 15.54
C ARG A 175 10.15 -2.61 14.43
N GLN A 176 11.24 -1.95 14.82
CA GLN A 176 12.22 -1.41 13.89
C GLN A 176 12.81 -2.52 13.01
N MET A 177 13.00 -2.21 11.72
CA MET A 177 13.69 -3.08 10.77
C MET A 177 15.12 -2.62 10.53
N ARG A 178 15.91 -3.45 9.84
CA ARG A 178 17.25 -3.06 9.37
C ARG A 178 17.19 -1.80 8.49
N ALA A 179 16.18 -1.69 7.65
CA ALA A 179 15.96 -0.51 6.81
C ALA A 179 15.32 0.61 7.64
N LYS A 180 15.98 1.77 7.70
CA LYS A 180 15.44 2.98 8.35
C LYS A 180 14.27 3.57 7.55
N GLY A 181 13.36 4.27 8.23
CA GLY A 181 12.08 4.71 7.72
C GLY A 181 11.12 3.55 7.46
N SER A 182 11.32 2.40 8.12
CA SER A 182 10.48 1.21 7.98
C SER A 182 10.39 0.44 9.30
N ALA A 183 9.18 0.02 9.64
CA ALA A 183 8.90 -0.78 10.83
C ALA A 183 7.82 -1.82 10.54
N LYS A 184 7.95 -3.00 11.13
CA LYS A 184 6.90 -4.03 11.10
C LYS A 184 5.81 -3.67 12.10
N ILE A 185 4.56 -3.91 11.70
CA ILE A 185 3.41 -3.78 12.61
C ILE A 185 3.22 -5.12 13.31
N TRP A 186 3.26 -5.10 14.64
CA TRP A 186 2.93 -6.24 15.49
C TRP A 186 1.59 -5.98 16.17
N ARG A 187 0.79 -7.04 16.29
CA ARG A 187 -0.46 -7.03 17.04
C ARG A 187 -0.23 -7.77 18.36
N ILE A 188 -0.74 -7.21 19.44
CA ILE A 188 -0.66 -7.76 20.79
C ILE A 188 -2.08 -7.91 21.32
N ARG A 189 -2.40 -9.11 21.78
CA ARG A 189 -3.69 -9.43 22.41
C ARG A 189 -3.45 -10.22 23.68
N GLY A 190 -3.61 -9.56 24.82
CA GLY A 190 -3.20 -10.12 26.11
C GLY A 190 -1.70 -10.43 26.11
N THR A 191 -1.34 -11.70 26.22
CA THR A 191 0.05 -12.19 26.22
C THR A 191 0.53 -12.67 24.84
N VAL A 192 -0.35 -12.68 23.82
CA VAL A 192 -0.02 -13.16 22.48
C VAL A 192 0.45 -12.01 21.61
N GLU A 193 1.67 -12.13 21.09
CA GLU A 193 2.23 -11.22 20.09
C GLU A 193 2.26 -11.90 18.72
N LYS A 194 1.82 -11.18 17.68
CA LYS A 194 1.78 -11.70 16.31
C LYS A 194 2.33 -10.68 15.32
N ASP A 195 3.29 -11.12 14.50
CA ASP A 195 3.72 -10.37 13.30
C ASP A 195 2.54 -10.34 12.33
N THR A 196 2.03 -9.15 12.04
CA THR A 196 0.90 -8.98 11.11
C THR A 196 1.32 -9.16 9.66
N THR A 197 2.62 -9.26 9.38
CA THR A 197 3.26 -9.21 8.07
C THR A 197 3.04 -7.88 7.33
N LEU A 198 2.43 -6.88 7.98
CA LEU A 198 2.37 -5.52 7.48
C LEU A 198 3.60 -4.72 7.89
N ARG A 199 4.01 -3.83 7.00
CA ARG A 199 5.09 -2.87 7.21
C ARG A 199 4.57 -1.46 7.02
N LEU A 200 4.84 -0.61 8.01
CA LEU A 200 4.66 0.83 7.91
C LEU A 200 5.98 1.47 7.48
N ARG A 201 5.91 2.39 6.52
CA ARG A 201 7.03 3.22 6.11
C ARG A 201 6.66 4.68 6.19
N TYR A 202 7.60 5.46 6.72
CA TYR A 202 7.55 6.91 6.68
C TYR A 202 8.84 7.41 6.02
N VAL A 203 8.72 7.81 4.76
CA VAL A 203 9.85 8.08 3.87
C VAL A 203 9.53 9.25 2.95
N LEU A 204 10.55 9.83 2.33
CA LEU A 204 10.36 10.78 1.24
C LEU A 204 9.88 10.07 -0.03
N ASN A 205 8.85 10.60 -0.69
CA ASN A 205 8.29 9.99 -1.91
C ASN A 205 9.29 9.96 -3.09
N ASN A 206 10.16 10.97 -3.19
CA ASN A 206 11.15 11.12 -4.27
C ASN A 206 12.62 11.11 -3.77
N GLY A 207 12.84 10.82 -2.49
CA GLY A 207 14.18 10.77 -1.89
C GLY A 207 14.82 12.14 -1.61
N VAL A 208 16.05 12.10 -1.10
CA VAL A 208 16.79 13.28 -0.59
C VAL A 208 17.28 14.17 -1.73
N GLY A 209 17.74 13.62 -2.84
CA GLY A 209 18.17 14.43 -4.00
C GLY A 209 17.04 15.32 -4.53
N ALA A 210 15.80 14.82 -4.54
CA ALA A 210 14.63 15.61 -4.90
C ALA A 210 14.23 16.63 -3.82
N LEU A 211 14.50 16.36 -2.53
CA LEU A 211 14.29 17.34 -1.47
C LEU A 211 15.19 18.56 -1.67
N LEU A 212 16.46 18.32 -2.03
CA LEU A 212 17.47 19.34 -2.29
C LEU A 212 17.38 19.98 -3.70
N GLY A 213 16.40 19.57 -4.53
CA GLY A 213 16.25 20.07 -5.90
C GLY A 213 17.32 19.59 -6.90
N GLN A 214 18.11 18.57 -6.54
CA GLN A 214 19.21 18.03 -7.34
C GLN A 214 18.80 16.88 -8.27
N SER A 215 17.56 16.41 -8.15
CA SER A 215 17.02 15.33 -8.98
C SER A 215 16.50 15.85 -10.32
N THR A 216 16.93 15.21 -11.42
CA THR A 216 16.57 15.58 -12.79
C THR A 216 15.14 15.19 -13.17
N LYS A 217 14.57 14.15 -12.53
CA LYS A 217 13.22 13.64 -12.83
C LYS A 217 12.14 14.32 -12.00
N ASN A 218 12.38 14.44 -10.70
CA ASN A 218 11.46 15.01 -9.73
C ASN A 218 12.19 16.10 -8.94
N LYS A 219 11.73 17.35 -9.04
CA LYS A 219 12.41 18.50 -8.40
C LYS A 219 12.00 18.73 -6.95
N THR A 220 11.03 17.97 -6.45
CA THR A 220 10.48 18.12 -5.10
C THR A 220 10.29 16.77 -4.45
N SER A 221 10.34 16.76 -3.12
CA SER A 221 10.14 15.58 -2.30
C SER A 221 9.40 15.99 -1.05
N CYS A 222 8.46 15.15 -0.61
CA CYS A 222 7.73 15.36 0.63
C CYS A 222 7.60 14.05 1.40
N PRO A 223 7.35 14.12 2.71
CA PRO A 223 7.02 12.94 3.50
C PRO A 223 5.84 12.18 2.89
N SER A 224 5.93 10.86 2.95
CA SER A 224 4.92 9.94 2.48
C SER A 224 4.82 8.75 3.42
N ILE A 225 3.60 8.28 3.59
CA ILE A 225 3.28 7.09 4.36
C ILE A 225 3.01 5.94 3.40
N LYS A 226 3.53 4.75 3.72
CA LYS A 226 3.21 3.51 3.00
C LYS A 226 2.85 2.39 3.95
N ILE A 227 1.77 1.68 3.62
CA ILE A 227 1.42 0.39 4.23
C ILE A 227 1.65 -0.69 3.18
N GLN A 228 2.52 -1.64 3.51
CA GLN A 228 2.95 -2.68 2.60
C GLN A 228 2.77 -4.07 3.21
N GLN A 229 2.40 -5.02 2.38
CA GLN A 229 2.41 -6.44 2.72
C GLN A 229 3.81 -7.00 2.49
N ASP A 230 4.48 -7.44 3.55
CA ASP A 230 5.59 -8.38 3.47
C ASP A 230 5.04 -9.81 3.35
N ALA A 231 5.89 -10.79 2.99
CA ALA A 231 5.54 -12.20 2.96
C ALA A 231 4.25 -12.55 2.18
N VAL A 232 4.04 -11.96 1.00
CA VAL A 232 2.83 -12.15 0.16
C VAL A 232 2.49 -13.63 -0.07
N LYS A 233 3.49 -14.51 -0.23
CA LYS A 233 3.26 -15.95 -0.34
C LYS A 233 2.59 -16.54 0.90
N ALA A 234 2.99 -16.11 2.10
CA ALA A 234 2.36 -16.56 3.35
C ALA A 234 0.93 -16.02 3.47
N LEU A 235 0.68 -14.77 3.04
CA LEU A 235 -0.67 -14.22 2.95
C LEU A 235 -1.57 -15.11 2.05
N LEU A 236 -1.09 -15.47 0.87
CA LEU A 236 -1.86 -16.28 -0.08
C LEU A 236 -2.15 -17.71 0.42
N LEU A 237 -1.43 -18.20 1.44
CA LEU A 237 -1.71 -19.47 2.10
C LEU A 237 -2.77 -19.36 3.21
N THR A 238 -3.03 -18.16 3.72
CA THR A 238 -3.95 -17.94 4.85
C THR A 238 -5.30 -17.40 4.42
N VAL A 239 -5.36 -16.65 3.32
CA VAL A 239 -6.62 -16.15 2.76
C VAL A 239 -7.36 -17.24 1.99
N LYS A 240 -8.69 -17.21 2.03
CA LYS A 240 -9.54 -18.10 1.22
C LYS A 240 -9.62 -17.60 -0.22
N ALA A 241 -8.51 -17.73 -0.95
CA ALA A 241 -8.45 -17.32 -2.35
C ALA A 241 -9.04 -18.35 -3.31
N VAL A 242 -9.83 -17.87 -4.26
CA VAL A 242 -10.17 -18.61 -5.48
C VAL A 242 -9.06 -18.34 -6.51
N ILE A 243 -8.57 -19.40 -7.15
CA ILE A 243 -7.61 -19.28 -8.25
C ILE A 243 -8.41 -19.21 -9.55
N LEU A 244 -8.18 -18.14 -10.32
CA LEU A 244 -8.74 -17.94 -11.66
C LEU A 244 -7.75 -18.44 -12.73
#